data_AF-A0A4Q3CAS6-F1
#
_entry.id   AF-A0A4Q3CAS6-F1
#
_cell.length_a   1.000
_cell.length_b   1.000
_cell.length_c   1.000
_cell.angle_alpha   90.00
_cell.angle_beta   90.00
_cell.angle_gamma   90.00
#
_symmetry.space_group_name_H-M   'P 1'
#
loop_
_entity.id
_entity.type
_entity.pdbx_description
1 polymer ?
#
loop_
_entity_poly.entity_id
_entity_poly.type
_entity_poly.pdbx_seq_one_letter_code
_entity_poly.pdbx_strand_id
1 'polypeptide(L)'
;TAGAAGSLFWFSDCIYGTIDHDTLQKGWGMGHNSIAYFKGGAPDPSKITFYHGDANKDNTSSMFEPKTPLTKPGDYYWLGDGVFNHAKDSTIYITGYRIQNVPGGVFPFKEVGCAFIALPKGSKPPFANQRQIDAPLFVNDPGMHIMFGTCLMPNTKGAEAPNPDGYIYVYGVKSPNSQLVVARVKDSEFEDFTKWGFWDGTDWGKDIRKCVGITEHVSNEMSVSFMNDGSGRVIATYQYDSNKPDIYIAVGASPKGPFFPAKKVWHTPEIYEDIDFYTYNAKAYPHLSKPGELLISYNVNAFDFERKIRIHPHHLRPRFITVKY
;
A
#
# COMPACT_ATOMS: atom_id res chain seq x y z
N THR A 1 14.10 -13.60 12.52
CA THR A 1 15.51 -13.59 12.05
C THR A 1 15.79 -12.27 11.35
N ALA A 2 16.49 -11.35 12.02
CA ALA A 2 16.90 -10.11 11.36
C ALA A 2 18.02 -10.41 10.34
N GLY A 3 17.79 -10.09 9.06
CA GLY A 3 18.87 -9.85 8.10
C GLY A 3 19.25 -10.93 7.09
N ALA A 4 18.50 -12.03 6.91
CA ALA A 4 18.86 -13.08 5.93
C ALA A 4 17.99 -13.13 4.65
N ALA A 5 16.73 -12.67 4.69
CA ALA A 5 15.83 -12.68 3.53
C ALA A 5 15.85 -11.33 2.79
N GLY A 6 15.67 -11.34 1.47
CA GLY A 6 15.48 -10.11 0.68
C GLY A 6 14.06 -9.58 0.81
N SER A 7 13.88 -8.28 0.60
CA SER A 7 12.58 -7.61 0.49
C SER A 7 12.24 -7.38 -0.99
N LEU A 8 10.97 -7.57 -1.34
CA LEU A 8 10.39 -7.05 -2.57
C LEU A 8 9.65 -5.77 -2.21
N PHE A 9 10.05 -4.66 -2.83
CA PHE A 9 9.30 -3.42 -2.82
C PHE A 9 8.53 -3.28 -4.12
N TRP A 10 7.38 -2.62 -4.05
CA TRP A 10 6.67 -2.14 -5.22
C TRP A 10 6.24 -0.70 -4.99
N PHE A 11 6.08 0.01 -6.10
CA PHE A 11 5.83 1.44 -6.13
C PHE A 11 4.71 1.69 -7.15
N SER A 12 3.92 2.71 -6.90
CA SER A 12 2.98 3.28 -7.87
C SER A 12 3.74 4.23 -8.82
N ASP A 13 3.17 5.38 -9.17
CA ASP A 13 3.79 6.35 -10.10
C ASP A 13 5.27 6.60 -9.78
N CYS A 14 6.12 6.33 -10.77
CA CYS A 14 7.58 6.49 -10.69
C CYS A 14 8.06 7.33 -11.87
N ILE A 15 8.94 8.29 -11.59
CA ILE A 15 9.56 9.13 -12.60
C ILE A 15 10.87 8.51 -13.08
N TYR A 16 11.01 8.36 -14.39
CA TYR A 16 12.22 7.88 -15.05
C TYR A 16 12.83 9.01 -15.88
N GLY A 17 14.07 9.37 -15.57
CA GLY A 17 14.77 10.44 -16.26
C GLY A 17 16.17 10.67 -15.74
N THR A 18 16.85 11.63 -16.33
CA THR A 18 18.20 12.05 -15.89
C THR A 18 18.08 13.27 -14.98
N ILE A 19 18.77 13.22 -13.84
CA ILE A 19 18.95 14.37 -12.98
C ILE A 19 20.35 14.92 -13.23
N ASP A 20 20.43 16.20 -13.51
CA ASP A 20 21.69 16.95 -13.57
C ASP A 20 21.64 18.01 -12.47
N HIS A 21 22.61 17.97 -11.56
CA HIS A 21 22.60 18.70 -10.29
C HIS A 21 21.26 18.50 -9.54
N ASP A 22 20.44 19.53 -9.43
CA ASP A 22 19.14 19.50 -8.73
C ASP A 22 17.93 19.61 -9.69
N THR A 23 18.13 19.36 -10.99
CA THR A 23 17.07 19.53 -12.01
C THR A 23 16.82 18.25 -12.80
N LEU A 24 15.54 17.87 -12.91
CA LEU A 24 15.11 16.81 -13.82
C LEU A 24 15.15 17.31 -15.27
N GLN A 25 15.94 16.63 -16.09
CA GLN A 25 16.14 17.01 -17.48
C GLN A 25 14.92 16.69 -18.35
N LYS A 26 14.83 17.33 -19.52
CA LYS A 26 13.78 17.03 -20.52
C LYS A 26 13.87 15.56 -20.98
N GLY A 27 12.75 15.00 -21.45
CA GLY A 27 12.68 13.61 -21.90
C GLY A 27 12.48 12.57 -20.79
N TRP A 28 12.12 13.03 -19.58
CA TRP A 28 11.63 12.14 -18.53
C TRP A 28 10.25 11.57 -18.88
N GLY A 29 9.91 10.45 -18.27
CA GLY A 29 8.59 9.84 -18.34
C GLY A 29 8.14 9.31 -16.98
N MET A 30 6.89 8.87 -16.92
CA MET A 30 6.28 8.32 -15.71
C MET A 30 5.59 7.01 -16.03
N GLY A 31 6.00 5.93 -15.35
CA GLY A 31 5.25 4.69 -15.33
C GLY A 31 4.41 4.59 -14.07
N HIS A 32 3.28 3.87 -14.14
CA HIS A 32 2.30 3.86 -13.06
C HIS A 32 2.59 2.87 -11.95
N ASN A 33 3.53 1.96 -12.19
CA ASN A 33 4.09 1.12 -11.14
C ASN A 33 5.44 0.51 -11.52
N SER A 34 6.23 0.19 -10.50
CA SER A 34 7.53 -0.47 -10.59
C SER A 34 7.77 -1.35 -9.38
N ILE A 35 8.89 -2.07 -9.36
CA ILE A 35 9.30 -2.89 -8.24
C ILE A 35 10.80 -2.75 -7.97
N ALA A 36 11.24 -3.19 -6.79
CA ALA A 36 12.65 -3.37 -6.50
C ALA A 36 12.89 -4.61 -5.63
N TYR A 37 13.97 -5.33 -5.90
CA TYR A 37 14.49 -6.31 -4.95
C TYR A 37 15.59 -5.68 -4.12
N PHE A 38 15.46 -5.78 -2.80
CA PHE A 38 16.45 -5.32 -1.85
C PHE A 38 16.99 -6.52 -1.07
N LYS A 39 18.32 -6.62 -0.97
CA LYS A 39 19.00 -7.70 -0.27
C LYS A 39 19.56 -7.21 1.07
N GLY A 40 19.25 -7.93 2.15
CA GLY A 40 19.70 -7.59 3.50
C GLY A 40 18.68 -6.74 4.26
N GLY A 41 19.09 -6.21 5.41
CA GLY A 41 18.21 -5.45 6.31
C GLY A 41 18.74 -4.06 6.70
N ALA A 42 19.79 -3.58 6.02
CA ALA A 42 20.40 -2.27 6.29
C ALA A 42 20.56 -1.49 4.98
N PRO A 43 20.24 -0.18 4.96
CA PRO A 43 20.29 0.64 3.75
C PRO A 43 21.64 0.57 3.05
N ASP A 44 21.64 0.11 1.80
CA ASP A 44 22.83 0.01 0.96
C ASP A 44 22.39 0.14 -0.51
N PRO A 45 22.74 1.24 -1.21
CA PRO A 45 22.38 1.43 -2.61
C PRO A 45 22.87 0.33 -3.55
N SER A 46 23.96 -0.36 -3.20
CA SER A 46 24.49 -1.48 -4.00
C SER A 46 23.67 -2.76 -3.86
N LYS A 47 22.75 -2.81 -2.90
CA LYS A 47 21.93 -3.99 -2.58
C LYS A 47 20.47 -3.87 -3.02
N ILE A 48 20.11 -2.83 -3.75
CA ILE A 48 18.76 -2.67 -4.32
C ILE A 48 18.84 -2.67 -5.85
N THR A 49 17.91 -3.37 -6.48
CA THR A 49 17.77 -3.40 -7.95
C THR A 49 16.34 -3.10 -8.32
N PHE A 50 16.15 -2.04 -9.10
CA PHE A 50 14.85 -1.58 -9.57
C PHE A 50 14.51 -2.22 -10.92
N TYR A 51 13.23 -2.53 -11.11
CA TYR A 51 12.67 -3.01 -12.38
C TYR A 51 11.38 -2.24 -12.64
N HIS A 52 11.26 -1.69 -13.84
CA HIS A 52 10.05 -1.04 -14.33
C HIS A 52 9.51 -1.79 -15.55
N GLY A 53 8.53 -1.22 -16.25
CA GLY A 53 8.06 -1.75 -17.53
C GLY A 53 9.18 -1.87 -18.57
N ASP A 54 8.83 -2.19 -19.82
CA ASP A 54 9.81 -2.34 -20.89
C ASP A 54 10.62 -1.06 -21.13
N ALA A 55 11.80 -0.99 -20.49
CA ALA A 55 12.75 0.10 -20.57
C ALA A 55 13.24 0.37 -22.00
N ASN A 56 13.15 -0.61 -22.89
CA ASN A 56 13.56 -0.48 -24.29
C ASN A 56 12.45 0.09 -25.18
N LYS A 57 11.20 0.13 -24.68
CA LYS A 57 10.04 0.63 -25.42
C LYS A 57 9.80 2.11 -25.17
N ASP A 58 9.65 2.51 -23.91
CA ASP A 58 9.44 3.91 -23.51
C ASP A 58 9.66 4.12 -21.99
N ASN A 59 9.87 5.39 -21.59
CA ASN A 59 9.98 5.82 -20.19
C ASN A 59 8.60 5.94 -19.50
N THR A 60 7.55 5.29 -20.02
CA THR A 60 6.17 5.40 -19.49
C THR A 60 5.54 4.06 -19.14
N SER A 61 6.22 2.96 -19.47
CA SER A 61 5.71 1.62 -19.26
C SER A 61 5.70 1.20 -17.78
N SER A 62 4.61 0.56 -17.36
CA SER A 62 4.47 0.03 -16.01
C SER A 62 4.86 -1.45 -15.94
N MET A 63 5.24 -1.93 -14.75
CA MET A 63 5.48 -3.36 -14.52
C MET A 63 4.19 -4.19 -14.67
N PHE A 64 3.07 -3.64 -14.21
CA PHE A 64 1.76 -4.24 -14.22
C PHE A 64 0.76 -3.31 -14.92
N GLU A 65 0.37 -3.69 -16.13
CA GLU A 65 -0.71 -3.03 -16.88
C GLU A 65 -2.03 -3.79 -16.66
N PRO A 66 -3.16 -3.11 -16.41
CA PRO A 66 -4.47 -3.75 -16.24
C PRO A 66 -4.90 -4.55 -17.47
N LYS A 67 -5.29 -5.80 -17.26
CA LYS A 67 -5.75 -6.74 -18.30
C LYS A 67 -6.92 -7.62 -17.84
N THR A 68 -7.61 -7.22 -16.78
CA THR A 68 -8.79 -7.94 -16.28
C THR A 68 -10.03 -7.65 -17.13
N PRO A 69 -11.07 -8.51 -17.11
CA PRO A 69 -12.30 -8.28 -17.84
C PRO A 69 -12.98 -6.92 -17.60
N LEU A 70 -12.85 -6.34 -16.41
CA LEU A 70 -13.44 -5.03 -16.10
C LEU A 70 -12.57 -3.84 -16.54
N THR A 71 -11.36 -4.07 -17.03
CA THR A 71 -10.42 -3.01 -17.44
C THR A 71 -10.95 -2.23 -18.65
N LYS A 72 -10.80 -0.90 -18.62
CA LYS A 72 -11.13 0.01 -19.72
C LYS A 72 -9.87 0.63 -20.34
N PRO A 73 -9.93 1.10 -21.60
CA PRO A 73 -8.82 1.83 -22.21
C PRO A 73 -8.41 3.05 -21.37
N GLY A 74 -7.11 3.18 -21.10
CA GLY A 74 -6.56 4.27 -20.30
C GLY A 74 -6.55 4.02 -18.78
N ASP A 75 -7.08 2.89 -18.32
CA ASP A 75 -6.92 2.46 -16.93
C ASP A 75 -5.45 2.08 -16.66
N TYR A 76 -4.95 2.44 -15.49
CA TYR A 76 -3.65 2.00 -14.97
C TYR A 76 -3.79 1.48 -13.54
N TYR A 77 -2.74 0.80 -13.04
CA TYR A 77 -2.68 0.38 -11.65
C TYR A 77 -1.81 1.30 -10.81
N TRP A 78 -2.39 1.82 -9.73
CA TRP A 78 -1.65 2.05 -8.50
C TRP A 78 -1.68 0.79 -7.65
N LEU A 79 -0.62 0.56 -6.90
CA LEU A 79 -0.46 -0.63 -6.08
C LEU A 79 -0.77 -0.31 -4.62
N GLY A 80 -1.58 -1.16 -3.99
CA GLY A 80 -1.77 -1.20 -2.55
C GLY A 80 -0.86 -2.22 -1.88
N ASP A 81 -1.27 -2.79 -0.75
CA ASP A 81 -0.47 -3.78 -0.05
C ASP A 81 -0.54 -5.17 -0.71
N GLY A 82 0.32 -6.07 -0.24
CA GLY A 82 0.42 -7.42 -0.76
C GLY A 82 0.64 -8.47 0.32
N VAL A 83 0.45 -9.73 -0.05
CA VAL A 83 0.62 -10.86 0.85
C VAL A 83 1.33 -12.02 0.16
N PHE A 84 2.27 -12.64 0.86
CA PHE A 84 2.84 -13.92 0.48
C PHE A 84 1.96 -15.04 1.06
N ASN A 85 1.16 -15.69 0.21
CA ASN A 85 0.20 -16.70 0.64
C ASN A 85 0.78 -18.12 0.51
N HIS A 86 1.25 -18.64 1.64
CA HIS A 86 1.83 -19.99 1.72
C HIS A 86 0.87 -21.11 1.31
N ALA A 87 -0.44 -20.96 1.54
CA ALA A 87 -1.45 -21.97 1.21
C ALA A 87 -1.80 -22.01 -0.28
N LYS A 88 -1.47 -20.96 -1.05
CA LYS A 88 -1.69 -20.87 -2.51
C LYS A 88 -0.39 -21.05 -3.27
N ASP A 89 0.29 -22.17 -3.04
CA ASP A 89 1.60 -22.47 -3.64
C ASP A 89 2.59 -21.31 -3.50
N SER A 90 2.63 -20.66 -2.33
CA SER A 90 3.54 -19.53 -2.08
C SER A 90 3.40 -18.37 -3.11
N THR A 91 2.18 -18.13 -3.58
CA THR A 91 1.86 -17.02 -4.50
C THR A 91 1.92 -15.68 -3.75
N ILE A 92 2.54 -14.67 -4.37
CA ILE A 92 2.44 -13.28 -3.92
C ILE A 92 1.20 -12.66 -4.55
N TYR A 93 0.31 -12.09 -3.75
CA TYR A 93 -0.77 -11.25 -4.23
C TYR A 93 -0.44 -9.80 -3.95
N ILE A 94 -0.59 -8.92 -4.94
CA ILE A 94 -0.46 -7.46 -4.79
C ILE A 94 -1.82 -6.85 -5.13
N THR A 95 -2.32 -5.95 -4.30
CA THR A 95 -3.53 -5.19 -4.61
C THR A 95 -3.23 -4.20 -5.73
N GLY A 96 -4.00 -4.22 -6.80
CA GLY A 96 -3.99 -3.24 -7.87
C GLY A 96 -5.27 -2.40 -7.84
N TYR A 97 -5.16 -1.13 -7.44
CA TYR A 97 -6.21 -0.15 -7.59
C TYR A 97 -6.27 0.32 -9.03
N ARG A 98 -7.42 0.14 -9.67
CA ARG A 98 -7.60 0.55 -11.05
C ARG A 98 -7.99 2.02 -11.08
N ILE A 99 -7.15 2.83 -11.70
CA ILE A 99 -7.24 4.31 -11.68
C ILE A 99 -7.56 4.83 -13.08
N GLN A 100 -8.33 5.91 -13.14
CA GLN A 100 -8.57 6.71 -14.35
C GLN A 100 -8.19 8.16 -14.11
N ASN A 101 -7.57 8.80 -15.11
CA ASN A 101 -7.35 10.24 -15.10
C ASN A 101 -8.67 11.00 -15.29
N VAL A 102 -8.88 12.05 -14.51
CA VAL A 102 -10.04 12.94 -14.57
C VAL A 102 -9.54 14.39 -14.61
N PRO A 103 -9.40 14.99 -15.79
CA PRO A 103 -8.88 16.35 -15.91
C PRO A 103 -9.71 17.38 -15.14
N GLY A 104 -9.05 18.41 -14.60
CA GLY A 104 -9.70 19.60 -14.05
C GLY A 104 -9.98 19.59 -12.54
N GLY A 105 -9.66 18.51 -11.82
CA GLY A 105 -9.72 18.45 -10.35
C GLY A 105 -8.39 18.77 -9.67
N VAL A 106 -8.43 19.11 -8.37
CA VAL A 106 -7.23 19.24 -7.52
C VAL A 106 -6.46 17.92 -7.45
N PHE A 107 -7.20 16.82 -7.40
CA PHE A 107 -6.69 15.46 -7.57
C PHE A 107 -7.28 14.92 -8.88
N PRO A 108 -6.54 14.97 -10.00
CA PRO A 108 -7.09 14.71 -11.34
C PRO A 108 -7.17 13.21 -11.67
N PHE A 109 -7.63 12.40 -10.71
CA PHE A 109 -7.77 10.96 -10.85
C PHE A 109 -9.00 10.46 -10.09
N LYS A 110 -9.43 9.23 -10.40
CA LYS A 110 -10.43 8.51 -9.64
C LYS A 110 -10.11 7.02 -9.60
N GLU A 111 -10.44 6.40 -8.48
CA GLU A 111 -10.46 4.94 -8.33
C GLU A 111 -11.72 4.40 -9.02
N VAL A 112 -11.58 3.33 -9.80
CA VAL A 112 -12.70 2.72 -10.57
C VAL A 112 -12.84 1.21 -10.34
N GLY A 113 -12.00 0.64 -9.49
CA GLY A 113 -12.06 -0.78 -9.15
C GLY A 113 -10.82 -1.27 -8.41
N CYS A 114 -10.87 -2.53 -8.00
CA CYS A 114 -9.79 -3.22 -7.30
C CYS A 114 -9.57 -4.58 -7.97
N ALA A 115 -8.32 -4.99 -8.08
CA ALA A 115 -7.92 -6.29 -8.57
C ALA A 115 -6.76 -6.85 -7.73
N PHE A 116 -6.53 -8.15 -7.77
CA PHE A 116 -5.28 -8.75 -7.30
C PHE A 116 -4.40 -9.15 -8.47
N ILE A 117 -3.14 -8.77 -8.40
CA ILE A 117 -2.06 -9.29 -9.24
C ILE A 117 -1.44 -10.47 -8.49
N ALA A 118 -1.60 -11.67 -9.04
CA ALA A 118 -1.06 -12.90 -8.49
C ALA A 118 0.25 -13.27 -9.20
N LEU A 119 1.34 -13.32 -8.45
CA LEU A 119 2.67 -13.73 -8.91
C LEU A 119 2.94 -15.16 -8.40
N PRO A 120 2.87 -16.18 -9.28
CA PRO A 120 3.16 -17.57 -8.88
C PRO A 120 4.56 -17.71 -8.28
N LYS A 121 4.79 -18.78 -7.52
CA LYS A 121 6.11 -19.09 -6.97
C LYS A 121 7.19 -19.13 -8.06
N GLY A 122 8.33 -18.53 -7.76
CA GLY A 122 9.48 -18.48 -8.66
C GLY A 122 9.36 -17.48 -9.80
N SER A 123 8.26 -16.71 -9.87
CA SER A 123 8.11 -15.62 -10.84
C SER A 123 9.20 -14.57 -10.64
N LYS A 124 9.70 -14.03 -11.76
CA LYS A 124 10.72 -12.98 -11.80
C LYS A 124 10.28 -11.86 -12.72
N PRO A 125 10.76 -10.62 -12.54
CA PRO A 125 10.44 -9.52 -13.43
C PRO A 125 10.86 -9.86 -14.87
N PRO A 126 10.03 -9.55 -15.89
CA PRO A 126 8.83 -8.71 -15.86
C PRO A 126 7.52 -9.46 -15.52
N PHE A 127 7.60 -10.59 -14.82
CA PHE A 127 6.46 -11.39 -14.34
C PHE A 127 5.52 -11.85 -15.46
N ALA A 128 6.09 -12.44 -16.51
CA ALA A 128 5.35 -12.89 -17.69
C ALA A 128 4.22 -13.90 -17.39
N ASN A 129 4.29 -14.60 -16.25
CA ASN A 129 3.33 -15.60 -15.79
C ASN A 129 2.38 -15.08 -14.69
N GLN A 130 2.31 -13.77 -14.46
CA GLN A 130 1.32 -13.18 -13.55
C GLN A 130 -0.12 -13.52 -13.97
N ARG A 131 -1.03 -13.51 -13.01
CA ARG A 131 -2.49 -13.47 -13.26
C ARG A 131 -3.07 -12.22 -12.63
N GLN A 132 -4.16 -11.71 -13.19
CA GLN A 132 -4.91 -10.60 -12.61
C GLN A 132 -6.36 -11.02 -12.38
N ILE A 133 -6.91 -10.67 -11.24
CA ILE A 133 -8.22 -11.13 -10.78
C ILE A 133 -9.00 -9.91 -10.33
N ASP A 134 -10.11 -9.59 -11.01
CA ASP A 134 -11.02 -8.54 -10.53
C ASP A 134 -11.54 -8.92 -9.13
N ALA A 135 -11.44 -7.98 -8.19
CA ALA A 135 -11.81 -8.19 -6.79
C ALA A 135 -13.04 -7.33 -6.44
N PRO A 136 -14.14 -7.90 -5.92
CA PRO A 136 -15.34 -7.18 -5.49
C PRO A 136 -15.12 -6.48 -4.13
N LEU A 137 -14.04 -5.71 -4.06
CA LEU A 137 -13.48 -5.07 -2.87
C LEU A 137 -13.57 -3.55 -2.94
N PHE A 138 -14.43 -3.06 -3.83
CA PHE A 138 -14.64 -1.65 -4.15
C PHE A 138 -16.15 -1.35 -4.18
N VAL A 139 -16.56 -0.31 -3.46
CA VAL A 139 -17.92 0.25 -3.48
C VAL A 139 -17.81 1.74 -3.73
N ASN A 140 -18.59 2.26 -4.66
CA ASN A 140 -18.69 3.68 -4.95
C ASN A 140 -20.15 4.05 -5.18
N ASP A 141 -20.91 4.05 -4.10
CA ASP A 141 -22.32 4.40 -4.07
C ASP A 141 -22.46 5.87 -3.61
N PRO A 142 -23.58 6.57 -3.89
CA PRO A 142 -23.81 7.93 -3.38
C PRO A 142 -23.68 7.99 -1.84
N GLY A 143 -22.70 8.77 -1.36
CA GLY A 143 -22.42 8.94 0.07
C GLY A 143 -21.64 7.79 0.72
N MET A 144 -21.24 6.76 -0.02
CA MET A 144 -20.46 5.64 0.49
C MET A 144 -19.39 5.20 -0.50
N HIS A 145 -18.14 5.39 -0.11
CA HIS A 145 -16.98 4.87 -0.82
C HIS A 145 -16.26 3.86 0.08
N ILE A 146 -15.94 2.68 -0.43
CA ILE A 146 -15.17 1.66 0.30
C ILE A 146 -14.13 1.08 -0.66
N MET A 147 -12.87 1.03 -0.22
CA MET A 147 -11.81 0.37 -0.97
C MET A 147 -10.95 -0.47 -0.02
N PHE A 148 -10.97 -1.80 -0.22
CA PHE A 148 -10.11 -2.75 0.49
C PHE A 148 -8.78 -2.98 -0.24
N GLY A 149 -7.81 -3.52 0.51
CA GLY A 149 -6.47 -3.87 0.02
C GLY A 149 -5.39 -2.87 0.43
N THR A 150 -5.70 -1.91 1.30
CA THR A 150 -4.71 -0.93 1.83
C THR A 150 -3.69 -1.58 2.76
N CYS A 151 -4.09 -2.68 3.41
CA CYS A 151 -3.18 -3.53 4.17
C CYS A 151 -3.66 -4.98 4.15
N LEU A 152 -2.73 -5.92 3.92
CA LEU A 152 -3.00 -7.36 4.00
C LEU A 152 -2.12 -7.97 5.09
N MET A 153 -2.75 -8.45 6.16
CA MET A 153 -2.07 -8.98 7.33
C MET A 153 -2.41 -10.48 7.51
N PRO A 154 -1.53 -11.40 7.07
CA PRO A 154 -1.73 -12.82 7.24
C PRO A 154 -1.57 -13.24 8.71
N ASN A 155 -2.64 -13.79 9.32
CA ASN A 155 -2.60 -14.43 10.63
C ASN A 155 -2.53 -15.96 10.50
N THR A 156 -1.51 -16.45 9.80
CA THR A 156 -1.39 -17.86 9.41
C THR A 156 -0.11 -18.48 9.96
N LYS A 157 -0.08 -19.83 10.05
CA LYS A 157 1.13 -20.56 10.44
C LYS A 157 2.28 -20.32 9.47
N GLY A 158 1.98 -20.23 8.17
CA GLY A 158 2.99 -19.99 7.14
C GLY A 158 3.67 -18.64 7.30
N ALA A 159 2.89 -17.61 7.62
CA ALA A 159 3.41 -16.26 7.87
C ALA A 159 4.10 -16.09 9.24
N GLU A 160 4.24 -17.17 10.01
CA GLU A 160 4.80 -17.14 11.37
C GLU A 160 4.09 -16.14 12.30
N ALA A 161 2.78 -15.95 12.09
CA ALA A 161 1.99 -15.05 12.91
C ALA A 161 1.97 -15.51 14.39
N PRO A 162 1.90 -14.60 15.37
CA PRO A 162 2.06 -14.94 16.78
C PRO A 162 0.97 -15.87 17.31
N ASN A 163 -0.27 -15.68 16.86
CA ASN A 163 -1.44 -16.47 17.28
C ASN A 163 -2.27 -16.84 16.04
N PRO A 164 -1.79 -17.80 15.22
CA PRO A 164 -2.32 -18.04 13.89
C PRO A 164 -3.72 -18.67 13.93
N ASP A 165 -4.70 -18.02 13.30
CA ASP A 165 -6.08 -18.50 13.15
C ASP A 165 -6.39 -18.98 11.72
N GLY A 166 -5.42 -18.87 10.81
CA GLY A 166 -5.52 -19.29 9.42
C GLY A 166 -6.23 -18.29 8.50
N TYR A 167 -6.52 -17.08 8.98
CA TYR A 167 -7.10 -16.02 8.16
C TYR A 167 -6.04 -15.04 7.66
N ILE A 168 -6.31 -14.45 6.49
CA ILE A 168 -5.68 -13.21 6.05
C ILE A 168 -6.67 -12.10 6.34
N TYR A 169 -6.25 -11.13 7.16
CA TYR A 169 -7.01 -9.92 7.42
C TYR A 169 -6.70 -8.90 6.33
N VAL A 170 -7.74 -8.32 5.74
CA VAL A 170 -7.63 -7.35 4.65
C VAL A 170 -8.30 -6.08 5.10
N TYR A 171 -7.53 -5.01 5.22
CA TYR A 171 -8.01 -3.71 5.64
C TYR A 171 -8.41 -2.87 4.43
N GLY A 172 -9.32 -1.95 4.66
CA GLY A 172 -9.76 -0.96 3.69
C GLY A 172 -10.09 0.36 4.34
N VAL A 173 -10.39 1.34 3.50
CA VAL A 173 -10.86 2.67 3.93
C VAL A 173 -12.29 2.86 3.47
N LYS A 174 -13.14 3.33 4.38
CA LYS A 174 -14.55 3.65 4.13
C LYS A 174 -14.82 5.12 4.41
N SER A 175 -15.55 5.77 3.51
CA SER A 175 -16.11 7.10 3.74
C SER A 175 -17.45 7.01 4.51
N PRO A 176 -17.81 8.03 5.32
CA PRO A 176 -17.06 9.28 5.58
C PRO A 176 -15.91 9.12 6.59
N ASN A 177 -15.10 10.17 6.77
CA ASN A 177 -14.03 10.29 7.79
C ASN A 177 -12.88 9.27 7.70
N SER A 178 -12.65 8.67 6.54
CA SER A 178 -11.55 7.73 6.34
C SER A 178 -11.54 6.64 7.42
N GLN A 179 -12.66 5.94 7.58
CA GLN A 179 -12.82 4.88 8.55
C GLN A 179 -12.01 3.64 8.13
N LEU A 180 -11.23 3.10 9.06
CA LEU A 180 -10.59 1.80 8.86
C LEU A 180 -11.64 0.71 8.94
N VAL A 181 -11.76 -0.10 7.90
CA VAL A 181 -12.64 -1.28 7.85
C VAL A 181 -11.81 -2.54 7.68
N VAL A 182 -12.35 -3.69 8.09
CA VAL A 182 -11.62 -4.97 8.03
C VAL A 182 -12.49 -6.10 7.50
N ALA A 183 -11.90 -6.88 6.60
CA ALA A 183 -12.40 -8.14 6.10
C ALA A 183 -11.43 -9.26 6.46
N ARG A 184 -11.87 -10.51 6.33
CA ARG A 184 -11.00 -11.68 6.44
C ARG A 184 -11.42 -12.80 5.51
N VAL A 185 -10.47 -13.63 5.12
CA VAL A 185 -10.69 -14.86 4.37
C VAL A 185 -9.66 -15.91 4.79
N LYS A 186 -10.00 -17.20 4.75
CA LYS A 186 -8.99 -18.26 4.95
C LYS A 186 -7.95 -18.19 3.84
N ASP A 187 -6.69 -18.40 4.18
CA ASP A 187 -5.57 -18.32 3.22
C ASP A 187 -5.75 -19.27 2.01
N SER A 188 -6.26 -20.49 2.25
CA SER A 188 -6.61 -21.46 1.20
C SER A 188 -7.78 -21.04 0.30
N GLU A 189 -8.59 -20.07 0.72
CA GLU A 189 -9.80 -19.60 0.04
C GLU A 189 -9.65 -18.18 -0.53
N PHE A 190 -8.43 -17.60 -0.52
CA PHE A 190 -8.20 -16.19 -0.84
C PHE A 190 -8.83 -15.69 -2.16
N GLU A 191 -8.78 -16.50 -3.22
CA GLU A 191 -9.35 -16.15 -4.55
C GLU A 191 -10.87 -16.41 -4.66
N ASP A 192 -11.50 -17.05 -3.66
CA ASP A 192 -12.97 -17.27 -3.63
C ASP A 192 -13.65 -16.16 -2.80
N PHE A 193 -14.04 -15.10 -3.48
CA PHE A 193 -14.69 -13.93 -2.87
C PHE A 193 -16.02 -14.24 -2.18
N THR A 194 -16.64 -15.40 -2.41
CA THR A 194 -17.87 -15.80 -1.70
C THR A 194 -17.61 -16.25 -0.26
N LYS A 195 -16.34 -16.49 0.08
CA LYS A 195 -15.86 -16.91 1.41
C LYS A 195 -15.37 -15.76 2.28
N TRP A 196 -15.26 -14.56 1.70
CA TRP A 196 -14.81 -13.39 2.43
C TRP A 196 -15.88 -12.94 3.42
N GLY A 197 -15.43 -12.61 4.63
CA GLY A 197 -16.26 -12.02 5.68
C GLY A 197 -15.83 -10.58 5.94
N PHE A 198 -16.79 -9.67 6.03
CA PHE A 198 -16.63 -8.26 6.34
C PHE A 198 -17.15 -7.99 7.75
N TRP A 199 -16.35 -7.32 8.58
CA TRP A 199 -16.72 -7.07 9.97
C TRP A 199 -17.84 -6.03 10.08
N ASP A 200 -18.99 -6.41 10.62
CA ASP A 200 -20.16 -5.54 10.78
C ASP A 200 -20.29 -4.91 12.18
N GLY A 201 -19.31 -5.16 13.05
CA GLY A 201 -19.32 -4.71 14.45
C GLY A 201 -19.71 -5.80 15.43
N THR A 202 -20.35 -6.87 14.95
CA THR A 202 -20.82 -8.00 15.74
C THR A 202 -20.30 -9.34 15.21
N ASP A 203 -20.36 -9.55 13.90
CA ASP A 203 -19.91 -10.77 13.22
C ASP A 203 -19.28 -10.47 11.84
N TRP A 204 -18.88 -11.52 11.14
CA TRP A 204 -18.30 -11.49 9.80
C TRP A 204 -19.39 -11.78 8.75
N GLY A 205 -20.00 -10.73 8.23
CA GLY A 205 -21.04 -10.80 7.20
C GLY A 205 -20.48 -10.90 5.77
N LYS A 206 -21.34 -11.18 4.79
CA LYS A 206 -20.94 -11.26 3.36
C LYS A 206 -21.05 -9.95 2.59
N ASP A 207 -21.76 -8.96 3.15
CA ASP A 207 -22.05 -7.71 2.48
C ASP A 207 -21.03 -6.63 2.88
N ILE A 208 -20.17 -6.27 1.92
CA ILE A 208 -19.17 -5.22 2.06
C ILE A 208 -19.76 -3.88 2.53
N ARG A 209 -21.01 -3.57 2.17
CA ARG A 209 -21.67 -2.29 2.54
C ARG A 209 -22.00 -2.20 4.02
N LYS A 210 -22.15 -3.35 4.69
CA LYS A 210 -22.42 -3.43 6.13
C LYS A 210 -21.15 -3.31 6.98
N CYS A 211 -19.97 -3.26 6.35
CA CYS A 211 -18.73 -3.16 7.10
C CYS A 211 -18.68 -1.84 7.90
N VAL A 212 -18.27 -1.92 9.16
CA VAL A 212 -18.21 -0.77 10.08
C VAL A 212 -16.78 -0.34 10.35
N GLY A 213 -16.59 0.96 10.59
CA GLY A 213 -15.31 1.52 10.98
C GLY A 213 -14.85 1.00 12.35
N ILE A 214 -13.60 0.58 12.46
CA ILE A 214 -12.95 0.14 13.71
C ILE A 214 -12.03 1.21 14.29
N THR A 215 -11.65 2.20 13.48
CA THR A 215 -11.06 3.49 13.84
C THR A 215 -11.26 4.45 12.64
N GLU A 216 -10.82 5.70 12.73
CA GLU A 216 -11.05 6.74 11.71
C GLU A 216 -9.84 7.66 11.52
N HIS A 217 -9.93 8.56 10.55
CA HIS A 217 -8.85 9.47 10.12
C HIS A 217 -7.60 8.74 9.59
N VAL A 218 -7.78 7.56 8.98
CA VAL A 218 -6.69 6.80 8.36
C VAL A 218 -6.39 7.27 6.93
N SER A 219 -5.40 6.65 6.29
CA SER A 219 -4.96 6.94 4.92
C SER A 219 -5.15 5.73 3.98
N ASN A 220 -5.31 6.00 2.68
CA ASN A 220 -5.45 4.97 1.63
C ASN A 220 -4.20 4.10 1.43
N GLU A 221 -3.04 4.55 1.91
CA GLU A 221 -1.85 3.72 2.12
C GLU A 221 -1.53 3.73 3.61
N MET A 222 -1.48 2.56 4.23
CA MET A 222 -1.18 2.40 5.65
C MET A 222 -0.62 1.00 5.94
N SER A 223 -0.26 0.73 7.19
CA SER A 223 0.11 -0.61 7.62
C SER A 223 -0.60 -0.99 8.91
N VAL A 224 -1.04 -2.24 9.00
CA VAL A 224 -1.43 -2.91 10.25
C VAL A 224 -0.58 -4.16 10.39
N SER A 225 0.07 -4.33 11.54
CA SER A 225 0.92 -5.49 11.80
C SER A 225 0.77 -5.96 13.23
N PHE A 226 1.04 -7.24 13.48
CA PHE A 226 1.09 -7.74 14.85
C PHE A 226 2.24 -7.11 15.64
N MET A 227 1.98 -6.78 16.90
CA MET A 227 3.03 -6.43 17.84
C MET A 227 3.86 -7.69 18.15
N ASN A 228 5.18 -7.54 18.17
CA ASN A 228 6.12 -8.64 18.42
C ASN A 228 6.33 -8.89 19.93
N ASP A 229 5.23 -9.01 20.68
CA ASP A 229 5.20 -9.25 22.13
C ASP A 229 4.36 -10.47 22.52
N GLY A 230 3.86 -11.22 21.52
CA GLY A 230 3.00 -12.39 21.71
C GLY A 230 1.57 -12.07 22.14
N SER A 231 1.20 -10.80 22.33
CA SER A 231 -0.09 -10.44 22.91
C SER A 231 -1.25 -10.53 21.92
N GLY A 232 -0.98 -10.74 20.63
CA GLY A 232 -1.99 -10.69 19.55
C GLY A 232 -2.52 -9.28 19.25
N ARG A 233 -1.96 -8.24 19.87
CA ARG A 233 -2.28 -6.85 19.55
C ARG A 233 -1.72 -6.49 18.19
N VAL A 234 -2.34 -5.48 17.58
CA VAL A 234 -1.88 -4.92 16.31
C VAL A 234 -1.48 -3.47 16.47
N ILE A 235 -0.55 -3.03 15.64
CA ILE A 235 -0.14 -1.64 15.51
C ILE A 235 -0.48 -1.17 14.10
N ALA A 236 -1.27 -0.09 14.02
CA ALA A 236 -1.61 0.61 12.79
C ALA A 236 -0.75 1.87 12.66
N THR A 237 -0.25 2.16 11.47
CA THR A 237 0.51 3.38 11.14
C THR A 237 -0.03 3.98 9.87
N TYR A 238 -0.34 5.28 9.90
CA TYR A 238 -1.02 5.98 8.81
C TYR A 238 -0.77 7.48 8.85
N GLN A 239 -1.02 8.13 7.72
CA GLN A 239 -1.08 9.58 7.62
C GLN A 239 -2.46 10.04 8.07
N TYR A 240 -2.54 11.07 8.90
CA TYR A 240 -3.83 11.60 9.35
C TYR A 240 -4.63 12.15 8.16
N ASP A 241 -5.89 11.72 8.02
CA ASP A 241 -6.79 12.14 6.94
C ASP A 241 -6.16 12.09 5.53
N SER A 242 -5.46 10.99 5.24
CA SER A 242 -4.76 10.71 3.96
C SER A 242 -3.56 11.58 3.60
N ASN A 243 -3.60 12.89 3.81
CA ASN A 243 -2.54 13.81 3.37
C ASN A 243 -2.27 15.00 4.31
N LYS A 244 -2.72 14.94 5.57
CA LYS A 244 -2.31 15.93 6.58
C LYS A 244 -0.87 15.64 7.04
N PRO A 245 -0.10 16.64 7.49
CA PRO A 245 1.34 16.48 7.78
C PRO A 245 1.64 15.61 9.01
N ASP A 246 0.63 15.17 9.74
CA ASP A 246 0.83 14.39 10.95
C ASP A 246 0.72 12.88 10.67
N ILE A 247 1.69 12.12 11.18
CA ILE A 247 1.70 10.66 11.14
C ILE A 247 1.27 10.13 12.51
N TYR A 248 0.36 9.16 12.49
CA TYR A 248 -0.23 8.58 13.68
C TYR A 248 0.06 7.09 13.79
N ILE A 249 0.08 6.64 15.05
CA ILE A 249 0.06 5.23 15.41
C ILE A 249 -1.16 4.96 16.29
N ALA A 250 -1.89 3.90 16.01
CA ALA A 250 -2.95 3.38 16.86
C ALA A 250 -2.70 1.91 17.19
N VAL A 251 -2.94 1.51 18.44
CA VAL A 251 -2.83 0.11 18.86
C VAL A 251 -4.24 -0.50 18.90
N GLY A 252 -4.40 -1.69 18.36
CA GLY A 252 -5.62 -2.49 18.43
C GLY A 252 -5.45 -3.67 19.38
N ALA A 253 -6.48 -3.95 20.19
CA ALA A 253 -6.50 -5.13 21.07
C ALA A 253 -6.50 -6.46 20.28
N SER A 254 -6.98 -6.44 19.04
CA SER A 254 -7.00 -7.55 18.08
C SER A 254 -7.00 -6.99 16.65
N PRO A 255 -6.89 -7.82 15.59
CA PRO A 255 -6.99 -7.35 14.20
C PRO A 255 -8.23 -6.51 13.89
N LYS A 256 -9.37 -6.77 14.56
CA LYS A 256 -10.62 -6.02 14.41
C LYS A 256 -10.85 -4.96 15.50
N GLY A 257 -9.84 -4.68 16.32
CA GLY A 257 -9.94 -3.79 17.47
C GLY A 257 -10.53 -4.45 18.74
N PRO A 258 -11.04 -3.65 19.70
CA PRO A 258 -11.11 -2.19 19.64
C PRO A 258 -9.72 -1.55 19.52
N PHE A 259 -9.65 -0.41 18.81
CA PHE A 259 -8.45 0.42 18.74
C PHE A 259 -8.45 1.43 19.89
N PHE A 260 -7.29 1.59 20.51
CA PHE A 260 -7.04 2.63 21.50
C PHE A 260 -6.86 3.99 20.81
N PRO A 261 -7.00 5.12 21.54
CA PRO A 261 -6.77 6.44 20.99
C PRO A 261 -5.41 6.55 20.29
N ALA A 262 -5.43 7.03 19.05
CA ALA A 262 -4.24 7.19 18.24
C ALA A 262 -3.30 8.26 18.81
N LYS A 263 -2.00 8.05 18.66
CA LYS A 263 -0.96 9.01 19.05
C LYS A 263 -0.27 9.55 17.82
N LYS A 264 -0.13 10.86 17.75
CA LYS A 264 0.79 11.48 16.80
C LYS A 264 2.22 11.11 17.17
N VAL A 265 2.98 10.66 16.18
CA VAL A 265 4.39 10.28 16.36
C VAL A 265 5.36 11.12 15.53
N TRP A 266 4.87 11.78 14.48
CA TRP A 266 5.70 12.63 13.63
C TRP A 266 4.87 13.72 12.97
N HIS A 267 5.53 14.84 12.67
CA HIS A 267 5.02 15.91 11.84
C HIS A 267 6.01 16.11 10.69
N THR A 268 5.56 16.02 9.46
CA THR A 268 6.40 16.07 8.27
C THR A 268 6.87 17.52 8.01
N PRO A 269 8.18 17.80 7.99
CA PRO A 269 8.67 19.17 7.82
C PRO A 269 8.56 19.70 6.39
N GLU A 270 8.45 18.82 5.39
CA GLU A 270 8.52 19.20 3.98
C GLU A 270 7.37 20.11 3.53
N ILE A 271 6.25 20.13 4.27
CA ILE A 271 5.15 21.05 4.00
C ILE A 271 5.51 22.54 4.22
N TYR A 272 6.64 22.82 4.88
CA TYR A 272 7.13 24.19 5.11
C TYR A 272 8.15 24.64 4.08
N GLU A 273 8.61 23.75 3.21
CA GLU A 273 9.59 24.09 2.17
C GLU A 273 8.92 24.86 1.02
N ASP A 274 7.65 24.52 0.72
CA ASP A 274 6.84 25.21 -0.29
C ASP A 274 5.35 24.99 -0.02
N ILE A 275 4.52 26.00 -0.28
CA ILE A 275 3.06 25.93 -0.09
C ILE A 275 2.39 24.88 -0.99
N ASP A 276 3.03 24.54 -2.12
CA ASP A 276 2.52 23.54 -3.04
C ASP A 276 2.77 22.11 -2.54
N PHE A 277 3.59 21.90 -1.50
CA PHE A 277 3.93 20.57 -1.01
C PHE A 277 2.92 20.02 -0.01
N TYR A 278 2.68 18.72 -0.12
CA TYR A 278 1.93 17.93 0.83
C TYR A 278 2.62 16.57 1.03
N THR A 279 2.34 15.94 2.17
CA THR A 279 2.88 14.63 2.52
C THR A 279 1.78 13.63 2.75
N TYR A 280 2.03 12.38 2.37
CA TYR A 280 1.01 11.34 2.31
C TYR A 280 1.64 9.95 2.37
N ASN A 281 0.79 8.91 2.40
CA ASN A 281 1.19 7.51 2.32
C ASN A 281 2.17 7.04 3.40
N ALA A 282 1.92 7.44 4.66
CA ALA A 282 2.71 6.92 5.76
C ALA A 282 2.43 5.42 6.01
N LYS A 283 3.50 4.60 5.97
CA LYS A 283 3.42 3.13 6.14
C LYS A 283 4.62 2.62 6.93
N ALA A 284 4.40 1.66 7.83
CA ALA A 284 5.46 1.03 8.60
C ALA A 284 6.02 -0.26 7.94
N TYR A 285 7.27 -0.58 8.26
CA TYR A 285 8.01 -1.76 7.77
C TYR A 285 8.55 -2.61 8.94
N PRO A 286 7.70 -3.37 9.65
CA PRO A 286 8.14 -4.18 10.79
C PRO A 286 9.26 -5.17 10.44
N HIS A 287 9.24 -5.73 9.23
CA HIS A 287 10.25 -6.69 8.77
C HIS A 287 11.64 -6.06 8.55
N LEU A 288 11.73 -4.73 8.44
CA LEU A 288 12.99 -3.98 8.36
C LEU A 288 13.32 -3.23 9.65
N SER A 289 12.42 -3.29 10.63
CA SER A 289 12.57 -2.57 11.88
C SER A 289 13.47 -3.34 12.85
N LYS A 290 14.27 -2.62 13.64
CA LYS A 290 15.03 -3.22 14.74
C LYS A 290 14.10 -3.49 15.93
N PRO A 291 14.47 -4.40 16.84
CA PRO A 291 13.73 -4.59 18.09
C PRO A 291 13.52 -3.25 18.84
N GLY A 292 12.28 -2.95 19.23
CA GLY A 292 11.91 -1.70 19.92
C GLY A 292 11.82 -0.46 19.02
N GLU A 293 11.91 -0.63 17.70
CA GLU A 293 11.84 0.45 16.72
C GLU A 293 10.78 0.13 15.67
N LEU A 294 10.21 1.18 15.05
CA LEU A 294 9.34 1.08 13.89
C LEU A 294 9.87 1.99 12.79
N LEU A 295 10.33 1.40 11.69
CA LEU A 295 10.69 2.11 10.47
C LEU A 295 9.40 2.49 9.74
N ILE A 296 9.23 3.77 9.45
CA ILE A 296 8.06 4.32 8.76
C ILE A 296 8.55 5.11 7.56
N SER A 297 7.93 4.92 6.39
CA SER A 297 8.10 5.82 5.26
C SER A 297 6.90 6.72 5.10
N TYR A 298 7.08 7.87 4.47
CA TYR A 298 6.01 8.68 3.87
C TYR A 298 6.52 9.31 2.58
N ASN A 299 5.62 9.78 1.73
CA ASN A 299 5.93 10.42 0.46
C ASN A 299 5.68 11.93 0.53
N VAL A 300 6.36 12.67 -0.32
CA VAL A 300 6.13 14.10 -0.55
C VAL A 300 5.69 14.27 -2.00
N ASN A 301 4.68 15.09 -2.24
CA ASN A 301 4.22 15.43 -3.58
C ASN A 301 3.77 16.90 -3.61
N ALA A 302 3.44 17.40 -4.79
CA ALA A 302 3.09 18.79 -5.01
C ALA A 302 1.73 18.94 -5.73
N PHE A 303 0.98 19.99 -5.41
CA PHE A 303 -0.23 20.36 -6.15
C PHE A 303 0.10 20.83 -7.57
N ASP A 304 1.21 21.57 -7.75
CA ASP A 304 1.80 21.88 -9.07
C ASP A 304 2.87 20.84 -9.45
N PHE A 305 2.44 19.60 -9.65
CA PHE A 305 3.33 18.45 -9.89
C PHE A 305 4.33 18.69 -11.02
N GLU A 306 3.85 19.04 -12.22
CA GLU A 306 4.66 19.12 -13.45
C GLU A 306 5.80 20.14 -13.33
N ARG A 307 5.54 21.27 -12.66
CA ARG A 307 6.58 22.26 -12.40
C ARG A 307 7.52 21.76 -11.32
N LYS A 308 7.00 21.31 -10.17
CA LYS A 308 7.80 21.03 -8.98
C LYS A 308 8.70 19.81 -9.15
N ILE A 309 8.28 18.78 -9.88
CA ILE A 309 9.13 17.61 -10.16
C ILE A 309 10.39 18.00 -10.96
N ARG A 310 10.32 19.07 -11.75
CA ARG A 310 11.48 19.57 -12.53
C ARG A 310 12.53 20.25 -11.66
N ILE A 311 12.09 21.08 -10.72
CA ILE A 311 12.97 21.92 -9.90
C ILE A 311 13.25 21.35 -8.49
N HIS A 312 12.45 20.37 -8.06
CA HIS A 312 12.67 19.61 -6.82
C HIS A 312 12.52 18.09 -7.04
N PRO A 313 13.35 17.47 -7.89
CA PRO A 313 13.25 16.04 -8.21
C PRO A 313 13.51 15.09 -7.04
N HIS A 314 13.97 15.62 -5.91
CA HIS A 314 14.19 14.87 -4.68
C HIS A 314 12.93 14.72 -3.79
N HIS A 315 11.84 15.45 -4.05
CA HIS A 315 10.61 15.33 -3.25
C HIS A 315 9.76 14.12 -3.63
N LEU A 316 9.75 13.69 -4.88
CA LEU A 316 9.08 12.45 -5.32
C LEU A 316 9.87 11.18 -4.98
N ARG A 317 10.33 11.11 -3.72
CA ARG A 317 11.04 9.97 -3.15
C ARG A 317 10.56 9.76 -1.71
N PRO A 318 10.42 8.52 -1.26
CA PRO A 318 10.03 8.25 0.11
C PRO A 318 11.05 8.83 1.09
N ARG A 319 10.54 9.40 2.17
CA ARG A 319 11.28 9.79 3.38
C ARG A 319 11.10 8.69 4.41
N PHE A 320 12.10 8.47 5.25
CA PHE A 320 12.05 7.45 6.29
C PHE A 320 12.33 8.07 7.66
N ILE A 321 11.54 7.64 8.64
CA ILE A 321 11.72 7.97 10.06
C ILE A 321 11.74 6.69 10.88
N THR A 322 12.28 6.78 12.09
CA THR A 322 12.24 5.67 13.05
C THR A 322 11.62 6.14 14.34
N VAL A 323 10.59 5.43 14.79
CA VAL A 323 9.90 5.68 16.06
C VAL A 323 10.29 4.58 17.04
N LYS A 324 10.62 4.93 18.29
CA LYS A 324 10.92 3.97 19.35
C LYS A 324 9.69 3.74 20.22
N TYR A 325 9.43 2.50 20.64
CA TYR A 325 8.26 2.14 21.43
C TYR A 325 8.52 1.04 22.47
#